data_AF-A0A2S2NDC4-F1
#
_entry.id   AF-A0A2S2NDC4-F1
#
_cell.length_a   1.000
_cell.length_b   1.000
_cell.length_c   1.000
_cell.angle_alpha   90.00
_cell.angle_beta   90.00
_cell.angle_gamma   90.00
#
_symmetry.space_group_name_H-M   'P 1'
#
loop_
_entity.id
_entity.type
_entity.pdbx_description
1 polymer ?
#
loop_
_entity_poly.entity_id
_entity_poly.type
_entity_poly.pdbx_seq_one_letter_code
_entity_poly.pdbx_strand_id
1 'polypeptide(L)'
;MDNNLKCKECNKTFSLNKSLYAHSRKFHGIELVAPKIQNYNCEYCDKKYSKERYLSEHLQNIHGTRISKKSTRIICPYDACEERLYSFVKLRSHLSEIHQTDVELEEFTFDTISGMYIDCFYYYLNKLP
;
A
#
# COMPACT_ATOMS: atom_id res chain seq x y z
N MET A 1 -0.66 -19.34 7.30
CA MET A 1 -1.11 -18.09 7.95
C MET A 1 -2.56 -17.88 7.56
N ASP A 2 -3.46 -18.19 8.48
CA ASP A 2 -4.91 -18.19 8.27
C ASP A 2 -5.44 -16.76 8.10
N ASN A 3 -5.68 -16.36 6.85
CA ASN A 3 -6.31 -15.09 6.52
C ASN A 3 -7.84 -15.22 6.64
N ASN A 4 -8.31 -15.59 7.83
CA ASN A 4 -9.72 -15.81 8.14
C ASN A 4 -10.40 -14.50 8.54
N LEU A 5 -11.45 -14.15 7.83
CA LEU A 5 -12.25 -12.96 8.04
C LEU A 5 -13.36 -13.27 9.04
N LYS A 6 -13.39 -12.57 10.18
CA LYS A 6 -14.30 -12.85 11.29
C LYS A 6 -15.49 -11.89 11.28
N CYS A 7 -16.70 -12.43 11.41
CA CYS A 7 -17.89 -11.64 11.66
C CYS A 7 -17.85 -11.04 13.06
N LYS A 8 -18.08 -9.74 13.19
CA LYS A 8 -18.04 -9.04 14.48
C LYS A 8 -19.26 -9.34 15.35
N GLU A 9 -20.41 -9.66 14.75
CA GLU A 9 -21.66 -9.89 15.46
C GLU A 9 -21.80 -11.32 16.01
N CYS A 10 -21.25 -12.32 15.32
CA CYS A 10 -21.40 -13.73 15.74
C CYS A 10 -20.10 -14.54 15.71
N ASN A 11 -18.96 -13.89 15.54
CA ASN A 11 -17.63 -14.49 15.58
C ASN A 11 -17.35 -15.62 14.56
N LYS A 12 -18.26 -15.89 13.61
CA LYS A 12 -18.03 -16.84 12.51
C LYS A 12 -16.89 -16.38 11.61
N THR A 13 -16.07 -17.34 11.17
CA THR A 13 -14.93 -17.11 10.29
C THR A 13 -15.25 -17.51 8.86
N PHE A 14 -14.68 -16.75 7.92
CA PHE A 14 -14.88 -16.92 6.48
C PHE A 14 -13.54 -16.79 5.77
N SER A 15 -13.33 -17.58 4.73
CA SER A 15 -12.11 -17.52 3.91
C SER A 15 -12.13 -16.39 2.88
N LEU A 16 -13.28 -15.76 2.61
CA LEU A 16 -13.46 -14.75 1.57
C LEU A 16 -14.39 -13.61 2.02
N ASN A 17 -14.07 -12.37 1.62
CA ASN A 17 -14.87 -11.17 1.92
C ASN A 17 -16.32 -11.30 1.43
N LYS A 18 -16.53 -11.83 0.21
CA LYS A 18 -17.88 -12.06 -0.34
C LYS A 18 -18.75 -12.93 0.57
N SER A 19 -18.14 -13.94 1.19
CA SER A 19 -18.84 -14.90 2.05
C SER A 19 -19.20 -14.26 3.39
N LEU A 20 -18.30 -13.46 3.96
CA LEU A 20 -18.58 -12.66 5.15
C LEU A 20 -19.69 -11.65 4.88
N TYR A 21 -19.65 -10.93 3.76
CA TYR A 21 -20.66 -9.91 3.42
C TYR A 21 -22.05 -10.51 3.21
N ALA A 22 -22.14 -11.62 2.48
CA ALA A 22 -23.41 -12.35 2.31
C ALA A 22 -23.96 -12.85 3.65
N HIS A 23 -23.08 -13.35 4.53
CA HIS A 23 -23.46 -13.73 5.88
C HIS A 23 -23.97 -12.55 6.70
N SER A 24 -23.22 -11.45 6.75
CA SER A 24 -23.59 -10.24 7.50
C SER A 24 -24.93 -9.66 7.02
N ARG A 25 -25.17 -9.64 5.70
CA ARG A 25 -26.45 -9.20 5.15
C ARG A 25 -27.60 -10.12 5.56
N LYS A 26 -27.41 -11.44 5.43
CA LYS A 26 -28.48 -12.42 5.66
C LYS A 26 -28.83 -12.59 7.14
N PHE A 27 -27.84 -12.59 8.02
CA PHE A 27 -28.01 -12.95 9.43
C PHE A 27 -28.00 -11.76 10.38
N HIS A 28 -27.43 -10.63 9.96
CA HIS A 28 -27.33 -9.43 10.79
C HIS A 28 -27.98 -8.20 10.13
N GLY A 29 -28.48 -8.31 8.90
CA GLY A 29 -29.03 -7.17 8.16
C GLY A 29 -27.97 -6.11 7.81
N ILE A 30 -26.68 -6.42 7.95
CA ILE A 30 -25.58 -5.46 7.73
C ILE A 30 -25.15 -5.51 6.27
N GLU A 31 -25.28 -4.39 5.58
CA GLU A 31 -24.78 -4.21 4.23
C GLU A 31 -23.32 -3.76 4.27
N LEU A 32 -22.40 -4.72 4.14
CA LEU A 32 -20.97 -4.44 3.99
C LEU A 32 -20.68 -4.13 2.52
N VAL A 33 -20.44 -2.86 2.22
CA VAL A 33 -20.08 -2.40 0.88
C VAL A 33 -18.56 -2.53 0.72
N ALA A 34 -18.11 -3.35 -0.23
CA ALA A 34 -16.71 -3.38 -0.59
C ALA A 34 -16.28 -1.97 -1.07
N PRO A 35 -15.10 -1.47 -0.71
CA PRO A 35 -14.58 -0.26 -1.33
C PRO A 35 -14.60 -0.46 -2.86
N LYS A 36 -15.25 0.47 -3.56
CA LYS A 36 -15.34 0.46 -5.02
C LYS A 36 -13.90 0.47 -5.54
N ILE A 37 -13.49 -0.64 -6.15
CA ILE A 37 -12.14 -0.73 -6.72
C ILE A 37 -12.01 0.40 -7.74
N GLN A 38 -11.13 1.35 -7.46
CA GLN A 38 -10.83 2.41 -8.40
C GLN A 38 -10.18 1.76 -9.62
N ASN A 39 -10.87 1.78 -10.75
CA ASN A 39 -10.33 1.25 -12.00
C ASN A 39 -9.20 2.16 -12.48
N TYR A 40 -8.18 1.54 -13.04
CA TYR A 40 -7.09 2.20 -13.75
C TYR A 40 -7.54 2.40 -15.20
N ASN A 41 -7.87 3.63 -15.56
CA ASN A 41 -8.37 3.96 -16.89
C ASN A 41 -7.19 4.27 -17.83
N CYS A 42 -7.29 3.84 -19.07
CA CYS A 42 -6.40 4.33 -20.12
C CYS A 42 -6.77 5.77 -20.47
N GLU A 43 -5.76 6.62 -20.69
CA GLU A 43 -5.95 8.01 -21.12
C GLU A 43 -6.10 8.14 -22.64
N TYR A 44 -5.70 7.11 -23.40
CA TYR A 44 -5.72 7.10 -24.86
C TYR A 44 -6.92 6.32 -25.44
N CYS A 45 -7.66 5.58 -24.61
CA CYS A 45 -8.86 4.85 -25.03
C CYS A 45 -9.79 4.53 -23.86
N ASP A 46 -11.00 4.03 -24.14
CA ASP A 46 -12.02 3.75 -23.12
C ASP A 46 -11.79 2.47 -22.28
N LYS A 47 -10.62 1.84 -22.39
CA LYS A 47 -10.31 0.62 -21.63
C LYS A 47 -10.03 0.91 -20.17
N LYS A 48 -10.56 0.04 -19.31
CA LYS A 48 -10.45 0.12 -17.84
C LYS A 48 -9.88 -1.18 -17.31
N TYR A 49 -9.00 -1.06 -16.32
CA TYR A 49 -8.28 -2.19 -15.74
C TYR A 49 -8.47 -2.22 -14.22
N SER A 50 -8.60 -3.43 -13.67
CA SER A 50 -8.77 -3.62 -12.22
C SER A 50 -7.45 -3.52 -11.44
N LYS A 51 -6.30 -3.50 -12.12
CA LYS A 51 -4.96 -3.41 -11.53
C LYS A 51 -4.05 -2.56 -12.41
N GLU A 52 -3.17 -1.79 -11.78
CA GLU A 52 -2.18 -0.93 -12.44
C GLU A 52 -1.29 -1.69 -13.43
N ARG A 53 -0.82 -2.89 -13.08
CA ARG A 53 0.05 -3.70 -13.94
C ARG A 53 -0.55 -3.98 -15.32
N TYR A 54 -1.87 -4.18 -15.38
CA TYR A 54 -2.57 -4.47 -16.63
C TYR A 54 -2.76 -3.22 -17.47
N LEU A 55 -2.98 -2.06 -16.83
CA LEU A 55 -2.94 -0.79 -17.54
C LEU A 55 -1.54 -0.52 -18.12
N SER A 56 -0.49 -0.75 -17.35
CA SER A 56 0.89 -0.56 -17.82
C SER A 56 1.24 -1.45 -19.00
N GLU A 57 0.85 -2.73 -18.97
CA GLU A 57 1.04 -3.66 -20.10
C GLU A 57 0.24 -3.21 -21.33
N HIS A 58 -1.01 -2.78 -21.13
CA HIS A 58 -1.84 -2.24 -22.20
C HIS A 58 -1.22 -1.01 -22.85
N LEU A 59 -0.76 -0.03 -22.06
CA LEU A 59 -0.13 1.18 -22.57
C LEU A 59 1.13 0.85 -23.35
N GLN A 60 1.93 -0.11 -22.89
CA GLN A 60 3.13 -0.54 -23.60
C GLN A 60 2.79 -1.21 -24.93
N ASN A 61 1.85 -2.15 -24.93
CA ASN A 61 1.55 -2.98 -26.10
C ASN A 61 0.69 -2.27 -27.16
N ILE A 62 -0.22 -1.38 -26.73
CA ILE A 62 -1.20 -0.74 -27.61
C ILE A 62 -0.82 0.71 -27.93
N HIS A 63 -0.25 1.42 -26.96
CA HIS A 63 0.04 2.85 -27.09
C HIS A 63 1.55 3.16 -27.10
N GLY A 64 2.41 2.14 -27.09
CA GLY A 64 3.87 2.30 -27.03
C GLY A 64 4.37 3.08 -25.81
N THR A 65 3.51 3.28 -24.82
CA THR A 65 3.75 4.19 -23.68
C THR A 65 4.12 3.36 -22.47
N ARG A 66 5.28 3.65 -21.87
CA ARG A 66 5.72 2.97 -20.65
C ARG A 66 5.39 3.84 -19.45
N ILE A 67 4.43 3.42 -18.63
CA ILE A 67 4.34 3.95 -17.27
C ILE A 67 5.57 3.43 -16.52
N SER A 68 6.59 4.27 -16.48
CA SER A 68 7.74 4.03 -15.64
C SER A 68 7.26 4.19 -14.22
N LYS A 69 7.28 3.11 -13.41
CA LYS A 69 7.34 3.30 -11.95
C LYS A 69 8.48 4.29 -11.74
N LYS A 70 8.21 5.47 -11.19
CA LYS A 70 9.29 6.35 -10.74
C LYS A 70 10.12 5.46 -9.83
N SER A 71 11.30 5.06 -10.30
CA SER A 71 12.23 4.26 -9.52
C SER A 71 12.67 5.21 -8.43
N THR A 72 11.98 5.16 -7.30
CA THR A 72 12.30 6.01 -6.15
C THR A 72 13.70 5.59 -5.73
N ARG A 73 14.69 6.40 -6.11
CA ARG A 73 16.08 6.22 -5.66
C ARG A 73 16.11 6.73 -4.23
N ILE A 74 16.02 5.81 -3.30
CA ILE A 74 16.14 6.05 -1.87
C ILE A 74 17.62 5.92 -1.53
N ILE A 75 18.21 6.96 -0.97
CA ILE A 75 19.60 6.95 -0.52
C ILE A 75 19.60 6.58 0.96
N CYS A 76 20.57 5.78 1.39
CA CYS A 76 20.75 5.49 2.81
C CYS A 76 20.96 6.81 3.59
N PRO A 77 20.29 7.01 4.75
CA PRO A 77 20.43 8.24 5.54
C PRO A 77 21.78 8.36 6.28
N TYR A 78 22.64 7.33 6.27
CA TYR A 78 23.97 7.41 6.87
C TYR A 78 24.96 8.01 5.87
N ASP A 79 25.55 9.16 6.19
CA ASP A 79 26.45 9.90 5.29
C ASP A 79 27.67 9.09 4.80
N ALA A 80 28.12 8.10 5.57
CA ALA A 80 29.21 7.20 5.19
C ALA A 80 28.75 6.01 4.32
N CYS A 81 27.46 5.91 4.00
CA CYS A 81 26.86 4.83 3.23
C CYS A 81 26.30 5.36 1.91
N GLU A 82 26.93 4.99 0.80
CA GLU A 82 26.53 5.43 -0.54
C GLU A 82 25.47 4.52 -1.19
N GLU A 83 24.90 3.58 -0.43
CA GLU A 83 23.94 2.62 -0.96
C GLU A 83 22.67 3.28 -1.49
N ARG A 84 22.24 2.82 -2.67
CA ARG A 84 21.08 3.32 -3.41
C ARG A 84 20.05 2.23 -3.57
N LEU A 85 18.85 2.49 -3.08
CA LEU A 85 17.77 1.52 -2.95
C LEU A 85 16.56 1.97 -3.77
N TYR A 86 15.71 1.01 -4.16
CA TYR A 86 14.60 1.25 -5.09
C TYR A 86 13.22 1.01 -4.47
N SER A 87 13.17 0.67 -3.18
CA SER A 87 11.92 0.50 -2.43
C SER A 87 12.16 0.63 -0.92
N PHE A 88 11.11 0.99 -0.19
CA PHE A 88 11.18 1.12 1.26
C PHE A 88 11.51 -0.21 1.98
N VAL A 89 10.99 -1.33 1.46
CA VAL A 89 11.34 -2.67 1.96
C VAL A 89 12.84 -2.92 1.87
N LYS A 90 13.47 -2.51 0.76
CA LYS A 90 14.91 -2.64 0.59
C LYS A 90 15.69 -1.70 1.51
N LEU A 91 15.20 -0.49 1.77
CA LEU A 91 15.76 0.40 2.78
C LEU A 91 15.74 -0.23 4.18
N ARG A 92 14.59 -0.76 4.62
CA ARG A 92 14.47 -1.33 5.96
C ARG A 92 15.40 -2.52 6.18
N SER A 93 15.48 -3.46 5.22
CA SER A 93 16.42 -4.58 5.31
C SER A 93 17.88 -4.10 5.35
N HIS A 94 18.24 -3.15 4.49
CA HIS A 94 19.58 -2.57 4.49
C HIS A 94 19.95 -1.92 5.83
N LEU A 95 19.06 -1.11 6.41
CA LEU A 95 19.29 -0.46 7.70
C LEU A 95 19.43 -1.48 8.84
N SER A 96 18.66 -2.56 8.81
CA SER A 96 18.75 -3.62 9.81
C SER A 96 20.06 -4.42 9.69
N GLU A 97 20.43 -4.84 8.47
CA GLU A 97 21.58 -5.73 8.23
C GLU A 97 22.92 -4.99 8.28
N ILE A 98 23.00 -3.77 7.74
CA ILE A 98 24.25 -3.01 7.61
C ILE A 98 24.43 -2.02 8.76
N HIS A 99 23.34 -1.39 9.21
CA HIS A 99 23.39 -0.34 10.22
C HIS A 99 22.82 -0.77 11.59
N GLN A 100 22.39 -2.02 11.74
CA GLN A 100 21.78 -2.54 12.97
C GLN A 100 20.69 -1.60 13.51
N THR A 101 19.88 -1.07 12.59
CA THR A 101 18.87 -0.05 12.87
C THR A 101 17.53 -0.54 12.36
N ASP A 102 16.51 -0.54 13.21
CA ASP A 102 15.14 -0.80 12.77
C ASP A 102 14.38 0.52 12.55
N VAL A 103 13.46 0.48 11.60
CA VAL A 103 12.62 1.62 11.24
C VAL A 103 11.19 1.32 11.64
N GLU A 104 10.69 2.05 12.64
CA GLU A 104 9.30 2.01 13.05
C GLU A 104 8.52 3.16 12.37
N LEU A 105 7.35 2.82 11.82
CA LEU A 105 6.43 3.78 11.21
C LEU A 105 5.40 4.18 12.25
N GLU A 106 5.43 5.42 12.71
CA GLU A 106 4.34 6.01 13.49
C GLU A 106 3.59 7.05 12.65
N GLU A 107 2.26 6.94 12.62
CA GLU A 107 1.39 7.93 11.99
C GLU A 107 1.29 9.16 12.89
N PHE A 108 1.98 10.24 12.54
CA PHE A 108 1.79 11.54 13.17
C PHE A 108 0.77 12.35 12.38
N THR A 109 -0.35 12.66 13.00
CA THR A 109 -1.27 13.69 12.50
C THR A 109 -0.75 15.05 12.97
N PHE A 110 -0.42 15.94 12.04
CA PHE A 110 -0.09 17.33 12.35
C PHE A 110 -1.29 18.21 12.03
N ASP A 111 -1.72 19.03 12.99
CA ASP A 111 -2.67 20.12 12.71
C ASP A 111 -1.93 21.22 11.93
N THR A 112 -2.03 21.21 10.61
CA THR A 112 -1.50 22.31 9.80
C THR A 112 -2.42 23.53 9.88
N ILE A 113 -1.81 24.72 9.98
CA ILE A 113 -2.51 26.00 9.80
C ILE A 113 -3.08 26.00 8.37
N SER A 114 -4.41 26.08 8.27
CA SER A 114 -5.20 26.11 7.04
C SER A 114 -5.54 24.77 6.36
N GLY A 115 -5.75 23.70 7.15
CA GLY A 115 -6.74 22.67 6.82
C GLY A 115 -6.45 21.79 5.59
N MET A 116 -5.19 21.65 5.19
CA MET A 116 -4.74 20.64 4.23
C MET A 116 -3.84 19.65 4.96
N TYR A 117 -4.37 18.44 5.19
CA TYR A 117 -3.58 17.30 5.66
C TYR A 117 -2.52 16.97 4.60
N ILE A 118 -1.26 17.17 4.95
CA ILE A 118 -0.14 16.67 4.17
C ILE A 118 0.32 15.40 4.89
N ASP A 119 0.12 14.25 4.26
CA ASP A 119 0.68 12.97 4.73
C ASP A 119 2.20 13.00 4.56
N CYS A 120 2.91 13.61 5.51
CA CYS A 120 4.36 13.60 5.57
C CYS A 120 4.83 12.57 6.61
N PHE A 121 5.32 11.43 6.13
CA PHE A 121 5.98 10.42 6.94
C PHE A 121 7.39 10.88 7.34
N TYR A 122 7.63 11.07 8.64
CA TYR A 122 8.96 11.22 9.21
C TYR A 122 9.42 9.89 9.83
N TYR A 123 10.73 9.62 9.79
CA TYR A 123 11.33 8.37 10.30
C TYR A 123 12.15 8.64 11.56
N TYR A 124 11.97 7.80 12.59
CA TYR A 124 12.91 7.72 13.71
C TYR A 124 13.81 6.50 13.52
N LEU A 125 15.14 6.70 13.59
CA LEU A 125 16.14 5.65 13.49
C LEU A 125 16.46 5.15 14.90
N ASN A 126 15.98 3.97 15.26
CA ASN A 126 16.28 3.35 16.55
C ASN A 126 17.42 2.32 16.37
N LYS A 127 18.53 2.51 17.09
CA LYS A 127 19.61 1.52 17.14
C LYS A 127 19.11 0.26 17.87
N LEU A 128 19.38 -0.91 17.29
CA LEU A 128 19.16 -2.19 17.97
C LEU A 128 20.09 -2.28 19.20
N PRO A 129 19.66 -2.97 20.27
CA PRO A 129 20.43 -3.15 21.50
C PRO A 129 21.74 -3.92 21.29
#